data_AF-A0A5E8C4R4-F1
#
_entry.id   AF-A0A5E8C4R4-F1
#
_cell.length_a   1.000
_cell.length_b   1.000
_cell.length_c   1.000
_cell.angle_alpha   90.00
_cell.angle_beta   90.00
_cell.angle_gamma   90.00
#
_symmetry.space_group_name_H-M   'P 1'
#
loop_
_entity.id
_entity.type
_entity.pdbx_description
1 polymer ?
#
loop_
_entity_poly.entity_id
_entity_poly.type
_entity_poly.pdbx_seq_one_letter_code
_entity_poly.pdbx_strand_id
1 'polypeptide(L)' 'MVKPDFWAQPLRYIRWSAHEQPTLFYTVIIGAAGPLFALTLTPLRRKYLFADAPEIPLTYPLPQARNKELAGYDDE' A
#
# COMPACT_ATOMS: atom_id res chain seq x y z
N MET A 1 27.58 23.97 12.20
CA MET A 1 27.02 23.87 13.57
C MET A 1 27.53 22.55 14.17
N VAL A 2 27.92 22.46 15.46
CA VAL A 2 28.39 21.17 16.04
C VAL A 2 27.24 20.17 16.06
N LYS A 3 27.48 18.93 15.61
CA LYS A 3 26.48 17.84 15.61
C LYS A 3 26.06 17.55 17.06
N PRO A 4 24.77 17.74 17.42
CA PRO A 4 24.28 17.40 18.75
C PRO A 4 24.15 15.87 18.90
N ASP A 5 24.24 15.35 20.12
CA ASP A 5 24.05 13.92 20.37
C ASP A 5 22.57 13.53 20.32
N PHE A 6 22.24 12.49 19.55
CA PHE A 6 20.87 12.00 19.38
C PHE A 6 20.25 11.54 20.70
N TRP A 7 21.00 10.77 21.50
CA TRP A 7 20.49 10.20 22.76
C TRP A 7 20.34 11.22 23.88
N ALA A 8 21.05 12.34 23.83
CA ALA A 8 20.95 13.40 24.83
C ALA A 8 19.92 14.47 24.44
N GLN A 9 19.85 14.84 23.15
CA GLN A 9 19.01 15.95 22.67
C GLN A 9 18.34 15.61 21.32
N PRO A 10 17.40 14.65 21.28
CA PRO A 10 16.85 14.11 20.03
C PRO A 10 16.13 15.16 19.18
N LEU A 11 15.35 16.06 19.78
CA LEU A 11 14.67 17.14 19.05
C LEU A 11 15.64 18.13 18.41
N ARG A 12 16.76 18.41 19.09
CA ARG A 12 17.80 19.30 18.56
C ARG A 12 18.57 18.62 17.43
N TYR A 13 18.81 17.30 17.54
CA TYR A 13 19.41 16.50 16.47
C TYR A 13 18.53 16.45 15.22
N ILE A 14 17.23 16.21 15.37
CA ILE A 14 16.28 16.22 14.25
C ILE A 14 16.30 17.58 13.53
N ARG A 15 16.22 18.68 14.30
CA ARG A 15 16.30 20.04 13.72
C ARG A 15 17.62 20.29 13.01
N TRP A 16 18.74 19.87 13.60
CA TRP A 16 20.06 19.98 12.97
C TRP A 16 20.15 19.16 11.69
N SER A 17 19.69 17.90 11.72
CA SER A 17 19.71 16.98 10.58
C SER A 17 18.89 17.50 9.41
N ALA A 18 17.75 18.16 9.68
CA ALA A 18 16.92 18.75 8.63
C ALA A 18 17.59 19.93 7.90
N HIS A 19 18.43 20.71 8.58
CA HIS A 19 19.11 21.88 8.00
C HIS A 19 20.50 21.57 7.42
N GLU A 20 21.32 20.78 8.13
CA GLU A 20 22.71 20.51 7.76
C GLU A 20 22.83 19.32 6.80
N GLN A 21 21.97 18.31 6.95
CA GLN A 21 21.98 17.09 6.15
C GLN A 21 20.58 16.73 5.61
N PRO A 22 19.96 17.62 4.81
CA PRO A 22 18.57 17.46 4.38
C PRO A 22 18.35 16.16 3.60
N THR A 23 19.31 15.76 2.75
CA THR A 23 19.18 14.53 1.95
C THR A 23 19.00 13.29 2.81
N LEU A 24 19.80 13.13 3.86
CA LEU A 24 19.68 11.98 4.77
C LEU A 24 18.39 12.05 5.59
N PHE A 25 18.03 13.23 6.06
CA PHE A 25 16.84 13.41 6.89
C PHE A 25 15.55 13.07 6.13
N TYR A 26 15.36 13.67 4.95
CA TYR A 26 14.11 13.52 4.19
C TYR A 26 14.01 12.16 3.50
N THR A 27 15.11 11.53 3.08
CA THR A 27 15.07 10.18 2.52
C THR A 27 14.57 9.15 3.52
N VAL A 28 15.01 9.23 4.78
CA VAL A 28 14.53 8.35 5.85
C VAL A 28 13.05 8.60 6.13
N ILE A 29 12.61 9.86 6.21
CA ILE A 29 11.21 10.19 6.46
C ILE A 29 10.31 9.69 5.34
N ILE A 30 10.66 9.95 4.08
CA ILE A 30 9.87 9.52 2.92
C ILE A 30 9.86 7.99 2.83
N GLY A 31 11.01 7.34 3.06
CA GLY A 31 11.12 5.88 3.07
C GLY A 31 10.30 5.23 4.18
N ALA A 32 10.23 5.84 5.37
CA ALA A 32 9.43 5.35 6.48
C ALA A 32 7.93 5.68 6.33
N ALA A 33 7.58 6.81 5.70
CA ALA A 33 6.19 7.25 5.52
C ALA A 33 5.37 6.27 4.67
N GLY A 34 5.96 5.68 3.63
CA GLY A 34 5.29 4.70 2.77
C GLY A 34 4.70 3.49 3.53
N PRO A 35 5.51 2.65 4.19
CA PRO A 35 5.00 1.51 4.96
C PRO A 35 4.10 1.95 6.12
N LEU A 36 4.39 3.08 6.77
CA LEU A 36 3.54 3.61 7.85
C LEU A 36 2.13 3.93 7.33
N PHE A 37 2.02 4.62 6.20
CA PHE A 37 0.73 4.94 5.58
C PHE A 37 0.03 3.70 5.02
N ALA A 38 0.77 2.75 4.45
CA ALA A 38 0.17 1.49 4.00
C ALA A 38 -0.49 0.73 5.17
N LEU A 39 0.13 0.72 6.35
CA LEU A 39 -0.42 0.05 7.54
C LEU A 39 -1.57 0.84 8.18
N THR A 40 -1.46 2.16 8.27
CA THR A 40 -2.43 2.99 9.01
C THR A 40 -3.59 3.48 8.14
N LEU A 41 -3.33 3.95 6.93
CA LEU A 41 -4.35 4.56 6.07
C LEU A 41 -5.16 3.54 5.27
N THR A 42 -4.60 2.38 4.91
CA THR A 42 -5.35 1.34 4.17
C THR A 42 -6.60 0.83 4.91
N PRO A 43 -6.55 0.46 6.22
CA PRO A 43 -7.76 0.05 6.92
C PRO A 43 -8.76 1.20 7.11
N LEU A 44 -8.29 2.43 7.30
CA LEU A 44 -9.14 3.62 7.37
C LEU A 44 -9.88 3.85 6.04
N ARG A 45 -9.17 3.75 4.91
CA ARG A 45 -9.74 3.86 3.56
C ARG A 45 -10.85 2.83 3.32
N ARG A 46 -10.59 1.55 3.65
CA ARG A 46 -11.55 0.45 3.48
C ARG A 46 -12.82 0.62 4.31
N LYS A 47 -12.70 1.19 5.51
CA LYS A 47 -13.82 1.34 6.44
C LYS A 47 -14.71 2.56 6.15
N TYR A 48 -14.09 3.68 5.79
CA TYR A 48 -14.81 4.96 5.73
C TYR A 48 -15.00 5.51 4.32
N LEU A 49 -14.18 5.10 3.35
CA LEU A 49 -14.20 5.69 2.01
C LEU A 49 -14.75 4.71 0.97
N PHE A 50 -14.00 3.65 0.65
CA PHE A 50 -14.39 2.70 -0.39
C PHE A 50 -13.73 1.33 -0.20
N ALA A 51 -14.44 0.29 -0.62
CA ALA A 51 -13.95 -1.09 -0.62
C ALA A 51 -12.87 -1.32 -1.69
N ASP A 52 -12.17 -2.43 -1.58
CA ASP A 52 -11.21 -2.87 -2.60
C ASP A 52 -11.94 -3.34 -3.86
N ALA A 53 -11.27 -3.22 -5.00
CA ALA A 53 -11.80 -3.70 -6.26
C ALA A 53 -11.98 -5.23 -6.23
N PRO A 54 -13.03 -5.78 -6.86
CA PRO A 54 -13.18 -7.22 -6.98
C PRO A 54 -12.08 -7.81 -7.87
N GLU A 55 -11.79 -9.10 -7.66
CA GLU A 55 -10.80 -9.82 -8.46
C GLU A 55 -11.25 -9.92 -9.93
N ILE A 56 -10.34 -9.56 -10.83
CA ILE A 56 -10.58 -9.68 -12.27
C ILE A 56 -10.37 -11.15 -12.66
N PRO A 57 -11.26 -11.76 -13.45
CA PRO A 57 -11.06 -13.12 -13.91
C PRO A 57 -9.81 -13.20 -14.80
N LEU A 58 -8.83 -14.00 -14.37
CA LEU A 58 -7.60 -14.24 -15.15
C LEU A 58 -7.80 -15.28 -16.25
N THR A 59 -8.88 -16.07 -16.15
CA THR A 59 -9.23 -17.15 -17.09
C THR A 59 -10.68 -17.04 -17.49
N TYR A 60 -11.07 -17.75 -18.55
CA TYR A 60 -12.48 -17.86 -18.92
C TYR A 60 -13.29 -18.37 -17.71
N PRO A 61 -14.34 -17.63 -17.28
CA PRO A 61 -15.12 -18.00 -16.11
C PRO A 61 -15.99 -19.22 -16.43
N LEU A 62 -15.47 -20.40 -16.10
CA LEU A 62 -16.23 -21.64 -16.23
C LEU A 62 -17.25 -21.73 -15.10
N PRO A 63 -18.53 -22.05 -15.40
CA PRO A 63 -19.50 -22.33 -14.37
C PRO A 63 -19.08 -23.58 -13.59
N GLN A 64 -19.36 -23.62 -12.27
CA GLN A 64 -19.02 -24.76 -11.42
C GLN A 64 -19.73 -26.06 -11.85
N ALA A 65 -20.90 -25.94 -12.48
CA ALA A 65 -21.69 -27.06 -12.96
C ALA A 65 -22.03 -26.89 -14.44
N ARG A 66 -21.94 -28.00 -15.19
CA ARG A 66 -22.34 -28.08 -16.58
C ARG A 66 -23.83 -28.43 -16.66
N ASN A 67 -24.60 -27.68 -17.46
CA ASN A 67 -25.94 -28.11 -17.81
C ASN A 67 -25.84 -29.42 -18.63
N LYS A 68 -26.53 -30.47 -18.20
CA LYS A 68 -26.45 -31.80 -18.80
C LYS A 68 -27.39 -31.97 -19.99
N GLU A 69 -28.41 -31.13 -20.07
CA GLU A 69 -29.39 -31.12 -21.15
C GLU A 69 -29.08 -29.91 -22.05
N LEU A 70 -28.41 -30.17 -23.16
CA LEU A 70 -28.11 -29.20 -24.21
C LEU A 70 -28.77 -29.71 -25.49
N ALA A 71 -29.52 -28.86 -26.19
CA ALA A 71 -30.16 -29.19 -27.47
C ALA A 71 -30.13 -27.95 -28.39
N GLY A 72 -30.21 -28.16 -29.70
CA GLY A 72 -30.37 -27.07 -30.69
C GLY A 72 -29.19 -26.81 -31.63
N TYR A 73 -28.11 -27.59 -31.54
CA TYR A 73 -26.97 -27.57 -32.46
C TYR A 73 -26.59 -28.99 -32.92
N ASP A 74 -27.56 -29.91 -32.94
CA ASP A 74 -27.33 -31.28 -33.42
C ASP A 74 -27.34 -31.28 -34.96
N ASP A 75 -26.37 -31.95 -35.58
CA ASP A 75 -26.31 -32.12 -37.04
C ASP A 75 -27.43 -33.08 -37.49
N GLU A 76 -28.05 -32.82 -38.67
CA GLU A 76 -29.14 -33.64 -39.24
C GLU A 76 -28.78 -35.12 -39.46
#